data_AF-A0A920MK29-F1
#
_entry.id   AF-A0A920MK29-F1
#
_cell.length_a   1.000
_cell.length_b   1.000
_cell.length_c   1.000
_cell.angle_alpha   90.00
_cell.angle_beta   90.00
_cell.angle_gamma   90.00
#
_symmetry.space_group_name_H-M   'P 1'
#
loop_
_entity.id
_entity.type
_entity.pdbx_description
1 polymer ?
#
loop_
_entity_poly.entity_id
_entity_poly.type
_entity_poly.pdbx_seq_one_letter_code
_entity_poly.pdbx_strand_id
1 'polypeptide(L)'
;MSITNILTATTYSRQISTVTTQPIRYVLNTHHHFDHAGSNASFMPSAQVIGHENVRVNMLRNFGPSASPEGAPKITYSDQTSVHLGGVEVRHTI
;
A
#
# COMPACT_ATOMS: atom_id res chain seq x y z
N MET A 1 -1.62 -5.02 27.45
CA MET A 1 -2.41 -4.25 26.45
C MET A 1 -2.32 -4.98 25.13
N SER A 2 -3.45 -5.49 24.63
CA SER A 2 -3.48 -6.33 23.42
C SER A 2 -3.45 -5.44 22.17
N ILE A 3 -2.43 -5.61 21.34
CA ILE A 3 -2.31 -4.97 20.04
C ILE A 3 -3.18 -5.81 19.09
N THR A 4 -4.44 -5.47 18.95
CA THR A 4 -5.34 -6.17 18.02
C THR A 4 -6.32 -5.20 17.38
N ASN A 5 -5.80 -4.11 16.79
CA ASN A 5 -6.54 -3.35 15.78
C ASN A 5 -6.06 -3.82 14.41
N ILE A 6 -6.61 -4.95 13.97
CA ILE A 6 -6.52 -5.38 12.58
C ILE A 6 -7.39 -4.40 11.78
N LEU A 7 -6.81 -3.33 11.28
CA LEU A 7 -7.43 -2.51 10.24
C LEU A 7 -7.35 -3.29 8.93
N THR A 8 -8.35 -4.13 8.68
CA THR A 8 -8.56 -4.76 7.37
C THR A 8 -8.85 -3.66 6.32
N ALA A 9 -8.69 -3.94 5.03
CA ALA A 9 -9.10 -3.00 3.97
C ALA A 9 -10.55 -2.51 4.14
N THR A 10 -11.40 -3.28 4.82
CA THR A 10 -12.76 -2.91 5.17
C THR A 10 -12.84 -1.66 6.05
N THR A 11 -11.96 -1.50 7.04
CA THR A 11 -11.96 -0.29 7.90
C THR A 11 -11.51 0.94 7.11
N TYR A 12 -10.42 0.82 6.35
CA TYR A 12 -9.93 1.93 5.52
C TYR A 12 -10.94 2.33 4.43
N SER A 13 -11.49 1.35 3.71
CA SER A 13 -12.49 1.62 2.66
C SER A 13 -13.75 2.26 3.24
N ARG A 14 -14.17 1.85 4.44
CA ARG A 14 -15.29 2.49 5.14
C ARG A 14 -14.97 3.94 5.49
N GLN A 15 -13.79 4.25 6.02
CA GLN A 15 -13.42 5.64 6.33
C GLN A 15 -13.32 6.49 5.07
N ILE A 16 -12.67 5.99 4.02
CA ILE A 16 -12.56 6.68 2.72
C ILE A 16 -13.95 6.97 2.12
N SER A 17 -14.90 6.03 2.25
CA SER A 17 -16.27 6.22 1.75
C SER A 17 -17.05 7.36 2.42
N THR A 18 -16.60 7.86 3.58
CA THR A 18 -17.19 9.05 4.22
C THR A 18 -16.76 10.36 3.56
N VAL A 19 -15.68 10.34 2.78
CA VAL A 19 -15.09 11.51 2.13
C VAL A 19 -15.35 11.50 0.62
N THR A 20 -15.41 10.32 0.00
CA THR A 20 -15.61 10.18 -1.46
C THR A 20 -16.31 8.88 -1.82
N THR A 21 -17.07 8.88 -2.91
CA THR A 21 -17.66 7.69 -3.52
C THR A 21 -16.82 7.13 -4.67
N GLN A 22 -15.70 7.77 -5.00
CA GLN A 22 -14.82 7.33 -6.08
C GLN A 22 -14.04 6.06 -5.69
N PRO A 23 -13.73 5.18 -6.66
CA PRO A 23 -12.96 3.97 -6.39
C PRO A 23 -11.50 4.29 -6.02
N ILE A 24 -10.94 3.51 -5.11
CA ILE A 24 -9.51 3.53 -4.79
C ILE A 24 -8.77 2.89 -5.96
N ARG A 25 -7.94 3.65 -6.68
CA ARG A 25 -7.18 3.13 -7.84
C ARG A 25 -5.75 2.75 -7.53
N TYR A 26 -5.12 3.44 -6.57
CA TYR A 26 -3.70 3.29 -6.25
C TYR A 26 -3.49 3.27 -4.74
N VAL A 27 -2.54 2.43 -4.30
CA VAL A 27 -1.95 2.43 -2.95
C VAL A 27 -0.46 2.64 -3.14
N LEU A 28 0.09 3.71 -2.55
CA LEU A 28 1.52 4.02 -2.63
C LEU A 28 2.19 3.69 -1.29
N ASN A 29 3.19 2.81 -1.30
CA ASN A 29 3.92 2.44 -0.08
C ASN A 29 5.14 3.31 0.16
N THR A 30 5.25 3.90 1.35
CA THR A 30 6.47 4.59 1.78
C THR A 30 7.61 3.62 2.13
N HIS A 31 7.33 2.54 2.85
CA HIS A 31 8.27 1.46 3.13
C HIS A 31 7.53 0.15 3.49
N HIS A 32 8.29 -0.90 3.83
CA HIS A 32 7.80 -2.28 3.89
C HIS A 32 7.25 -2.75 5.23
N HIS A 33 7.36 -1.97 6.30
CA HIS A 33 6.91 -2.41 7.63
C HIS A 33 5.39 -2.61 7.67
N PHE A 34 4.93 -3.51 8.53
CA PHE A 34 3.55 -3.97 8.57
C PHE A 34 2.55 -2.86 8.92
N ASP A 35 2.93 -1.92 9.77
CA ASP A 35 2.15 -0.72 10.09
C ASP A 35 1.97 0.24 8.91
N HIS A 36 2.72 0.04 7.81
CA HIS A 36 2.65 0.84 6.59
C HIS A 36 2.19 0.04 5.34
N ALA A 37 2.50 -1.25 5.26
CA ALA A 37 2.24 -2.09 4.09
C ALA A 37 1.35 -3.32 4.40
N GLY A 38 0.95 -3.51 5.66
CA GLY A 38 0.25 -4.71 6.12
C GLY A 38 -1.11 -4.95 5.45
N SER A 39 -1.77 -3.90 4.97
CA SER A 39 -3.07 -3.99 4.30
C SER A 39 -2.99 -4.07 2.77
N ASN A 40 -1.79 -4.06 2.17
CA ASN A 40 -1.62 -4.09 0.71
C ASN A 40 -2.39 -5.24 0.05
N ALA A 41 -2.24 -6.45 0.58
CA ALA A 41 -2.88 -7.66 0.01
C ALA A 41 -4.40 -7.51 -0.09
N SER A 42 -5.01 -6.80 0.85
CA SER A 42 -6.46 -6.57 0.86
C SER A 42 -6.93 -5.54 -0.18
N PHE A 43 -6.06 -4.66 -0.66
CA PHE A 43 -6.37 -3.68 -1.72
C PHE A 43 -6.02 -4.16 -3.12
N MET A 44 -5.08 -5.12 -3.26
CA MET A 44 -4.65 -5.62 -4.57
C MET A 44 -5.76 -6.15 -5.49
N PRO A 45 -6.90 -6.70 -5.01
CA PRO A 45 -8.00 -7.09 -5.90
C PRO A 45 -8.67 -5.93 -6.63
N SER A 46 -8.57 -4.70 -6.12
CA SER A 46 -9.29 -3.53 -6.64
C SER A 46 -8.42 -2.30 -6.93
N ALA A 47 -7.18 -2.28 -6.45
CA ALA A 47 -6.24 -1.16 -6.61
C ALA A 47 -4.83 -1.65 -6.97
N GLN A 48 -4.08 -0.78 -7.65
CA GLN A 48 -2.67 -1.02 -7.93
C GLN A 48 -1.81 -0.59 -6.75
N VAL A 49 -1.03 -1.53 -6.21
CA VAL A 49 -0.05 -1.25 -5.15
C VAL A 49 1.30 -0.91 -5.81
N ILE A 50 1.78 0.31 -5.55
CA ILE A 50 3.00 0.89 -6.12
C ILE A 50 3.99 1.16 -4.98
N GLY A 51 5.25 0.74 -5.11
CA GLY A 51 6.27 1.00 -4.11
C GLY A 51 7.68 0.95 -4.69
N HIS A 52 8.68 1.39 -3.93
CA HIS A 52 10.08 1.24 -4.35
C HIS A 52 10.48 -0.25 -4.45
N GLU A 53 11.44 -0.61 -5.30
CA GLU A 53 11.92 -1.99 -5.43
C GLU A 53 12.36 -2.60 -4.09
N ASN A 54 12.99 -1.80 -3.23
CA ASN A 54 13.38 -2.19 -1.87
C ASN A 54 12.17 -2.59 -1.00
N VAL A 55 10.99 -1.99 -1.21
CA VAL A 55 9.78 -2.39 -0.51
C VAL A 55 9.42 -3.82 -0.90
N ARG A 56 9.37 -4.10 -2.21
CA ARG A 56 9.10 -5.45 -2.72
C ARG A 56 10.13 -6.45 -2.21
N VAL A 57 11.42 -6.15 -2.35
CA VAL A 57 12.50 -7.06 -1.92
C VAL A 57 12.41 -7.35 -0.43
N ASN A 58 12.19 -6.34 0.42
CA ASN A 58 12.11 -6.56 1.86
C ASN A 58 10.84 -7.31 2.27
N MET A 59 9.69 -7.06 1.63
CA MET A 59 8.47 -7.83 1.89
C MET A 59 8.60 -9.30 1.47
N LEU A 60 9.37 -9.58 0.41
CA LEU A 60 9.66 -10.93 -0.05
C LEU A 60 10.80 -11.61 0.72
N ARG A 61 11.63 -10.88 1.48
CA ARG A 61 12.72 -11.47 2.28
C ARG A 61 12.30 -11.69 3.73
N ASN A 62 11.58 -10.74 4.31
CA ASN A 62 11.24 -10.69 5.73
C ASN A 62 9.85 -11.27 6.00
N PHE A 63 9.60 -12.51 5.55
CA PHE A 63 8.36 -13.25 5.85
C PHE A 63 8.13 -13.28 7.38
N GLY A 64 7.16 -12.52 7.89
CA GLY A 64 6.95 -12.39 9.34
C GLY A 64 5.96 -11.28 9.71
N PRO A 65 5.82 -10.94 11.01
CA PRO A 65 4.88 -9.93 11.50
C PRO A 65 5.06 -8.55 10.86
N SER A 66 6.24 -8.31 10.28
CA SER A 66 6.64 -7.03 9.70
C SER A 66 6.32 -6.91 8.20
N ALA A 67 5.98 -8.00 7.48
CA ALA A 67 5.60 -7.93 6.08
C ALA A 67 4.92 -9.23 5.58
N SER A 68 3.78 -9.07 4.88
CA SER A 68 3.16 -10.18 4.13
C SER A 68 3.63 -10.16 2.67
N PRO A 69 4.21 -11.25 2.15
CA PRO A 69 4.63 -11.38 0.74
C PRO A 69 3.49 -11.22 -0.25
N GLU A 70 2.27 -11.59 0.14
CA GLU A 70 1.06 -11.44 -0.67
C GLU A 70 0.78 -9.96 -0.97
N GLY A 71 1.23 -9.06 -0.08
CA GLY A 71 1.12 -7.62 -0.23
C GLY A 71 2.31 -6.96 -0.94
N ALA A 72 3.29 -7.72 -1.43
CA ALA A 72 4.48 -7.14 -2.06
C ALA A 72 4.11 -6.38 -3.36
N PRO A 73 4.48 -5.09 -3.51
CA PRO A 73 4.14 -4.28 -4.68
C PRO A 73 4.52 -4.96 -5.99
N LYS A 74 3.59 -5.01 -6.95
CA LYS A 74 3.82 -5.57 -8.29
C LYS A 74 4.30 -4.52 -9.29
N ILE A 75 4.01 -3.25 -9.01
CA ILE A 75 4.51 -2.10 -9.77
C ILE A 75 5.58 -1.44 -8.91
N THR A 76 6.82 -1.42 -9.43
CA THR A 76 7.97 -0.90 -8.69
C THR A 76 8.73 0.16 -9.47
N TYR A 77 9.42 1.01 -8.73
CA TYR A 77 10.36 2.00 -9.25
C TYR A 77 11.65 1.98 -8.42
N SER A 78 12.74 2.49 -8.99
CA SER A 78 14.10 2.43 -8.41
C SER A 78 14.72 3.78 -8.04
N ASP A 79 14.10 4.88 -8.47
CA ASP A 79 14.56 6.25 -8.16
C ASP A 79 13.34 7.10 -7.81
N GLN A 80 12.58 7.48 -8.83
CA GLN A 80 11.34 8.24 -8.66
C GLN A 80 10.23 7.70 -9.55
N THR A 81 8.99 7.96 -9.15
CA THR A 81 7.81 7.75 -9.99
C THR A 81 6.82 8.88 -9.79
N SER A 82 5.91 9.04 -10.74
CA SER A 82 4.80 9.99 -10.64
C SER A 82 3.49 9.31 -11.01
N VAL A 83 2.47 9.51 -10.18
CA VAL A 83 1.10 9.05 -10.44
C VAL A 83 0.24 10.28 -10.70
N HIS A 84 -0.33 10.34 -11.90
CA HIS A 84 -1.27 11.41 -12.28
C HIS A 84 -2.71 10.91 -12.10
N LEU A 85 -3.47 11.54 -11.21
CA LEU A 85 -4.84 11.16 -10.86
C LEU A 85 -5.70 12.41 -10.73
N GLY A 86 -6.73 12.53 -11.57
CA GLY A 86 -7.71 13.62 -11.48
C GLY A 86 -7.10 15.02 -11.64
N GLY A 87 -6.06 15.17 -12.45
CA GLY A 87 -5.33 16.43 -12.64
C GLY A 87 -4.28 16.74 -11.57
N VAL A 88 -4.10 15.88 -10.57
CA VAL A 88 -3.07 15.99 -9.53
C VAL A 88 -1.90 15.06 -9.85
N GLU A 89 -0.67 15.56 -9.70
CA GLU A 89 0.56 14.76 -9.72
C GLU A 89 0.95 14.41 -8.27
N VAL A 90 1.16 13.12 -8.03
CA VAL A 90 1.84 12.63 -6.82
C VAL A 90 3.23 12.15 -7.25
N ARG A 91 4.26 12.92 -6.91
CA ARG A 91 5.65 12.51 -7.08
C ARG A 91 6.10 11.74 -5.83
N HIS A 92 6.66 10.57 -6.06
CA HIS A 92 7.12 9.68 -5.01
C HIS A 92 8.60 9.35 -5.21
N THR A 93 9.37 9.57 -4.16
CA THR A 93 10.81 9.34 -4.04
C THR A 93 11.04 8.75 -2.65
N ILE A 94 11.90 7.73 -2.55
CA ILE A 94 12.24 7.05 -1.29
C ILE A 94 13.75 6.98 -1.16
#